data_AF-A0A842MG09-F1
#
_entry.id   AF-A0A842MG09-F1
#
_cell.length_a   1.000
_cell.length_b   1.000
_cell.length_c   1.000
_cell.angle_alpha   90.00
_cell.angle_beta   90.00
_cell.angle_gamma   90.00
#
_symmetry.space_group_name_H-M   'P 1'
#
loop_
_entity.id
_entity.type
_entity.pdbx_description
1 polymer ?
#
loop_
_entity_poly.entity_id
_entity_poly.type
_entity_poly.pdbx_seq_one_letter_code
_entity_poly.pdbx_strand_id
1 'polypeptide(L)'
;MKTPICYFCAKSGVLCPRCQEKLDKGEITQADVEVSKWFIDHEAKNPQLKDYSILRTVKLPNMVIVMVSGGGNKALLSKVSKQLSDEKRTSVRIVEKTSSIKRLLEQIVTPARVMGANTVWLPDGSWESTIKMPKSDVRKMPIDPRSAEEAIRILTGEVIHIVFE
;
A
#
# COMPACT_ATOMS: atom_id res chain seq x y z
N MET A 1 14.31 -5.01 -9.38
CA MET A 1 13.00 -4.84 -8.73
C MET A 1 11.93 -5.28 -9.72
N LYS A 2 10.82 -5.90 -9.28
CA LYS A 2 9.65 -6.12 -10.16
C LYS A 2 8.60 -5.05 -9.89
N THR A 3 7.97 -4.54 -10.95
CA THR A 3 6.97 -3.46 -10.87
C THR A 3 5.71 -3.83 -11.65
N PRO A 4 4.55 -3.22 -11.34
CA PRO A 4 3.31 -3.42 -12.10
C PRO A 4 3.42 -3.08 -13.59
N ILE A 5 4.34 -2.17 -13.94
CA ILE A 5 4.68 -1.82 -15.33
C ILE A 5 6.04 -2.38 -15.77
N CYS A 6 6.26 -2.37 -17.08
CA CYS A 6 7.52 -2.81 -17.68
C CYS A 6 8.70 -1.88 -17.30
N TYR A 7 9.92 -2.43 -17.17
CA TYR A 7 11.12 -1.65 -16.82
C TYR A 7 11.38 -0.50 -17.82
N PHE A 8 11.21 -0.76 -19.12
CA PHE A 8 11.33 0.26 -20.16
C PHE A 8 10.31 1.40 -19.98
N CYS A 9 9.07 1.06 -19.62
CA CYS A 9 7.98 2.00 -19.40
C CYS A 9 8.24 2.88 -18.18
N ALA A 10 8.76 2.27 -17.11
CA ALA A 10 9.16 2.97 -15.90
C ALA A 10 10.32 3.94 -16.16
N LYS A 11 11.31 3.53 -16.96
CA LYS A 11 12.50 4.35 -17.24
C LYS A 11 12.27 5.45 -18.28
N SER A 12 11.49 5.18 -19.32
CA SER A 12 11.24 6.13 -20.42
C SER A 12 10.16 7.16 -20.09
N GLY A 13 9.30 6.87 -19.10
CA GLY A 13 8.15 7.70 -18.81
C GLY A 13 6.94 7.43 -19.72
N VAL A 14 7.08 6.65 -20.78
CA VAL A 14 6.04 6.39 -21.79
C VAL A 14 5.53 4.95 -21.66
N LEU A 15 4.21 4.77 -21.61
CA LEU A 15 3.61 3.43 -21.52
C LEU A 15 3.62 2.75 -22.89
N CYS A 16 4.09 1.50 -22.93
CA CYS A 16 3.91 0.66 -24.11
C CYS A 16 2.45 0.20 -24.24
N PRO A 17 2.00 -0.28 -25.42
CA PRO A 17 0.61 -0.69 -25.63
C PRO A 17 0.08 -1.68 -24.58
N ARG A 18 0.92 -2.62 -24.13
CA ARG A 18 0.55 -3.59 -23.09
C ARG A 18 0.33 -2.95 -21.71
N CYS A 19 1.16 -1.99 -21.32
CA CYS A 19 0.98 -1.31 -20.03
C CYS A 19 -0.17 -0.30 -20.09
N GLN A 20 -0.39 0.32 -21.24
CA GLN A 20 -1.56 1.16 -21.48
C GLN A 20 -2.85 0.36 -21.36
N GLU A 21 -2.93 -0.82 -22.00
CA GLU A 21 -4.10 -1.69 -21.92
C GLU A 21 -4.41 -2.12 -20.47
N LYS A 22 -3.38 -2.44 -19.67
CA LYS A 22 -3.56 -2.75 -18.24
C LYS A 22 -4.12 -1.56 -17.45
N LEU A 23 -3.69 -0.36 -17.77
CA LEU A 23 -4.17 0.87 -17.16
C LEU A 23 -5.63 1.14 -17.56
N ASP A 24 -5.95 0.95 -18.84
CA ASP A 24 -7.30 1.14 -19.38
C ASP A 24 -8.31 0.13 -18.80
N LYS A 25 -7.86 -1.11 -18.55
CA LYS A 25 -8.64 -2.16 -17.86
C LYS A 25 -8.75 -1.96 -16.34
N GLY A 26 -8.00 -1.01 -15.77
CA GLY A 26 -7.94 -0.79 -14.32
C GLY A 26 -7.16 -1.85 -13.53
N GLU A 27 -6.38 -2.71 -14.21
CA GLU A 27 -5.49 -3.67 -13.57
C GLU A 27 -4.34 -2.97 -12.83
N ILE A 28 -3.90 -1.82 -13.35
CA ILE A 28 -2.93 -0.91 -12.72
C ILE A 28 -3.52 0.50 -12.67
N THR A 29 -3.07 1.31 -11.71
CA THR A 29 -3.49 2.69 -11.55
C THR A 29 -2.40 3.67 -12.01
N GLN A 30 -2.77 4.94 -12.22
CA GLN A 30 -1.76 6.00 -12.45
C GLN A 30 -0.76 6.09 -11.29
N ALA A 31 -1.20 5.85 -10.05
CA ALA A 31 -0.33 5.81 -8.89
C ALA A 31 0.71 4.67 -9.00
N ASP A 32 0.31 3.49 -9.50
CA ASP A 32 1.24 2.39 -9.76
C ASP A 32 2.31 2.78 -10.78
N VAL A 33 1.91 3.50 -11.83
CA VAL A 33 2.83 3.98 -12.87
C VAL A 33 3.84 4.96 -12.27
N GLU A 34 3.36 6.00 -11.59
CA GLU A 34 4.20 7.04 -10.99
C GLU A 34 5.20 6.48 -9.97
N VAL A 35 4.74 5.61 -9.08
CA VAL A 35 5.58 5.00 -8.05
C VAL A 35 6.60 4.07 -8.70
N SER A 36 6.19 3.26 -9.68
CA SER A 36 7.12 2.37 -10.39
C SER A 36 8.26 3.14 -11.07
N LYS A 37 7.96 4.28 -11.72
CA LYS A 37 8.99 5.15 -12.32
C LYS A 37 9.99 5.60 -11.26
N TRP A 38 9.48 6.15 -10.15
CA TRP A 38 10.32 6.65 -9.07
C TRP A 38 11.25 5.56 -8.49
N PHE A 39 10.73 4.37 -8.25
CA PHE A 39 11.52 3.26 -7.71
C PHE A 39 12.61 2.78 -8.67
N ILE A 40 12.34 2.71 -9.97
CA ILE A 40 13.33 2.31 -10.98
C ILE A 40 14.45 3.35 -11.10
N ASP A 41 14.11 4.65 -11.07
CA ASP A 41 15.11 5.73 -11.10
C ASP A 41 16.01 5.73 -9.86
N HIS A 42 15.49 5.26 -8.72
CA HIS A 42 16.19 5.21 -7.44
C HIS A 42 16.83 3.85 -7.11
N GLU A 43 16.60 2.82 -7.96
CA GLU A 43 17.19 1.48 -7.79
C GLU A 43 18.72 1.51 -7.90
N ALA A 44 19.28 2.36 -8.77
CA ALA A 44 20.72 2.51 -8.93
C ALA A 44 21.40 3.03 -7.65
N LYS A 45 20.72 3.91 -6.90
CA LYS A 45 21.22 4.47 -5.62
C LYS A 45 21.00 3.52 -4.44
N ASN A 46 20.04 2.59 -4.56
CA ASN A 46 19.70 1.65 -3.50
C ASN A 46 19.60 0.21 -4.08
N PRO A 47 20.73 -0.47 -4.31
CA PRO A 47 20.74 -1.81 -4.93
C PRO A 47 19.88 -2.85 -4.19
N GLN A 48 19.69 -2.68 -2.87
CA GLN A 48 18.83 -3.53 -2.04
C GLN A 48 17.33 -3.45 -2.41
N LEU A 49 16.91 -2.44 -3.17
CA LEU A 49 15.55 -2.38 -3.72
C LEU A 49 15.27 -3.48 -4.74
N LYS A 50 16.32 -4.11 -5.31
CA LYS A 50 16.20 -5.21 -6.27
C LYS A 50 15.44 -6.40 -5.71
N ASP A 51 15.54 -6.63 -4.40
CA ASP A 51 14.93 -7.76 -3.68
C ASP A 51 13.43 -7.57 -3.41
N TYR A 52 12.89 -6.39 -3.73
CA TYR A 52 11.49 -6.06 -3.57
C TYR A 52 10.72 -6.15 -4.89
N SER A 53 9.43 -6.42 -4.78
CA SER A 53 8.47 -6.34 -5.87
C SER A 53 7.32 -5.43 -5.44
N ILE A 54 7.01 -4.41 -6.24
CA ILE A 54 5.82 -3.57 -6.05
C ILE A 54 4.63 -4.35 -6.58
N LEU A 55 3.59 -4.46 -5.75
CA LEU A 55 2.39 -5.21 -6.08
C LEU A 55 1.24 -4.28 -6.45
N ARG A 56 0.99 -3.28 -5.61
CA ARG A 56 -0.11 -2.33 -5.80
C ARG A 56 0.14 -1.04 -5.04
N THR A 57 -0.43 0.04 -5.55
CA THR A 57 -0.36 1.39 -4.98
C THR A 57 -1.76 1.92 -4.79
N VAL A 58 -2.03 2.48 -3.62
CA VAL A 58 -3.29 3.14 -3.31
C VAL A 58 -3.03 4.62 -3.05
N LYS A 59 -3.70 5.47 -3.80
CA LYS A 59 -3.66 6.92 -3.60
C LYS A 59 -4.94 7.35 -2.88
N LEU A 60 -4.78 7.74 -1.61
CA LEU A 60 -5.80 8.37 -0.78
C LEU A 60 -5.63 9.91 -0.83
N PRO A 61 -6.62 10.69 -0.35
CA PRO A 61 -6.56 12.15 -0.40
C PRO A 61 -5.31 12.77 0.24
N ASN A 62 -4.82 12.18 1.34
CA ASN A 62 -3.70 12.69 2.13
C ASN A 62 -2.50 11.72 2.22
N MET A 63 -2.57 10.55 1.59
CA MET A 63 -1.55 9.51 1.71
C MET A 63 -1.46 8.63 0.47
N VAL A 64 -0.25 8.20 0.13
CA VAL A 64 0.00 7.13 -0.85
C VAL A 64 0.52 5.90 -0.11
N ILE A 65 -0.15 4.76 -0.30
CA ILE A 65 0.25 3.48 0.27
C ILE A 65 0.82 2.61 -0.85
N VAL A 66 2.05 2.13 -0.69
CA VAL A 66 2.72 1.24 -1.65
C VAL A 66 2.87 -0.13 -1.02
N MET A 67 2.22 -1.15 -1.59
CA MET A 67 2.35 -2.52 -1.14
C MET A 67 3.47 -3.23 -1.89
N VAL A 68 4.42 -3.77 -1.13
CA VAL A 68 5.58 -4.49 -1.65
C VAL A 68 5.65 -5.92 -1.11
N SER A 69 6.41 -6.78 -1.77
CA SER A 69 6.78 -8.11 -1.27
C SER A 69 8.27 -8.37 -1.47
N GLY A 70 8.88 -9.12 -0.55
CA GLY A 70 10.31 -9.45 -0.58
C GLY A 70 11.15 -8.55 0.30
N GLY A 71 12.47 -8.80 0.34
CA GLY A 71 13.50 -7.97 0.98
C GLY A 71 13.54 -7.91 2.52
N GLY A 72 12.41 -7.90 3.23
CA GLY A 72 12.31 -8.03 4.71
C GLY A 72 13.04 -6.96 5.55
N ASN A 73 13.62 -5.94 4.93
CA ASN A 73 14.40 -4.89 5.56
C ASN A 73 13.53 -3.65 5.78
N LYS A 74 12.84 -3.63 6.92
CA LYS A 74 11.95 -2.53 7.33
C LYS A 74 12.65 -1.17 7.43
N ALA A 75 13.93 -1.14 7.80
CA ALA A 75 14.69 0.11 7.92
C ALA A 75 14.91 0.75 6.54
N LEU A 76 15.22 -0.07 5.53
CA LEU A 76 15.29 0.38 4.15
C LEU A 76 13.93 0.92 3.67
N LEU A 77 12.85 0.17 3.90
CA LEU A 77 11.51 0.61 3.50
C LEU A 77 11.14 1.96 4.13
N SER A 78 11.43 2.16 5.42
CA SER A 78 11.19 3.43 6.10
C SER A 78 11.99 4.58 5.47
N LYS A 79 13.27 4.35 5.17
CA LYS A 79 14.13 5.34 4.50
C LYS A 79 13.59 5.72 3.12
N VAL A 80 13.21 4.72 2.32
CA VAL A 80 12.69 4.89 0.96
C VAL A 80 11.32 5.59 0.99
N SER A 81 10.47 5.23 1.94
CA SER A 81 9.16 5.86 2.17
C SER A 81 9.33 7.34 2.47
N LYS A 82 10.31 7.71 3.31
CA LYS A 82 10.62 9.11 3.61
C LYS A 82 11.12 9.87 2.38
N GLN A 83 12.06 9.30 1.63
CA GLN A 83 12.59 9.92 0.40
C GLN A 83 11.48 10.19 -0.63
N LEU A 84 10.64 9.20 -0.89
CA LEU A 84 9.50 9.35 -1.81
C LEU A 84 8.48 10.37 -1.29
N SER A 85 8.23 10.39 0.02
CA SER A 85 7.35 11.36 0.68
C SER A 85 7.85 12.80 0.51
N ASP A 86 9.16 13.02 0.68
CA ASP A 86 9.79 14.33 0.55
C ASP A 86 9.74 14.85 -0.90
N GLU A 87 10.00 13.97 -1.88
CA GLU A 87 9.97 14.34 -3.31
C GLU A 87 8.55 14.59 -3.84
N LYS A 88 7.58 13.76 -3.46
CA LYS A 88 6.17 13.89 -3.89
C LYS A 88 5.37 14.87 -3.03
N ARG A 89 5.96 15.45 -1.99
CA ARG A 89 5.32 16.35 -1.00
C ARG A 89 3.98 15.79 -0.47
N THR A 90 3.90 14.47 -0.36
CA THR A 90 2.70 13.73 0.03
C THR A 90 3.12 12.61 0.95
N SER A 91 2.37 12.36 2.03
CA SER A 91 2.70 11.28 2.96
C SER A 91 2.72 9.94 2.22
N VAL A 92 3.88 9.28 2.17
CA VAL A 92 4.01 7.95 1.57
C VAL A 92 4.25 6.91 2.65
N ARG A 93 3.56 5.78 2.52
CA ARG A 93 3.64 4.63 3.41
C ARG A 93 3.94 3.37 2.61
N ILE A 94 5.08 2.74 2.84
CA ILE A 94 5.38 1.44 2.22
C ILE A 94 5.02 0.33 3.21
N VAL A 95 4.23 -0.64 2.75
CA VAL A 95 3.74 -1.78 3.54
C VAL A 95 4.13 -3.10 2.88
N GLU A 96 4.46 -4.10 3.69
CA GLU A 96 4.77 -5.44 3.20
C GLU A 96 3.48 -6.28 3.10
N LYS A 97 3.34 -7.00 1.98
CA LYS A 97 2.26 -7.97 1.79
C LYS A 97 2.31 -9.00 2.92
N THR A 98 1.17 -9.20 3.55
CA THR A 98 0.97 -10.19 4.61
C THR A 98 -0.35 -10.91 4.37
N SER A 99 -0.45 -12.15 4.86
CA SER A 99 -1.69 -12.93 4.84
C SER A 99 -2.71 -12.47 5.88
N SER A 100 -2.31 -11.63 6.84
CA SER A 100 -3.19 -11.16 7.91
C SER A 100 -3.62 -9.72 7.69
N ILE A 101 -4.93 -9.50 7.50
CA ILE A 101 -5.54 -8.17 7.40
C ILE A 101 -5.14 -7.30 8.59
N LYS A 102 -5.17 -7.87 9.81
CA LYS A 102 -4.75 -7.18 11.03
C LYS A 102 -3.34 -6.61 10.89
N ARG A 103 -2.37 -7.44 10.48
CA ARG A 103 -0.97 -7.01 10.30
C ARG A 103 -0.81 -6.00 9.18
N LEU A 104 -1.61 -6.10 8.11
CA LEU A 104 -1.59 -5.13 7.03
C LEU A 104 -2.10 -3.77 7.53
N LEU A 105 -3.23 -3.75 8.24
CA LEU A 105 -3.78 -2.54 8.81
C LEU A 105 -2.82 -1.90 9.82
N GLU A 106 -2.21 -2.70 10.72
CA GLU A 106 -1.21 -2.22 11.68
C GLU A 106 -0.08 -1.43 10.99
N GLN A 107 0.41 -1.91 9.85
CA GLN A 107 1.45 -1.21 9.07
C GLN A 107 0.97 0.12 8.50
N ILE A 108 -0.31 0.21 8.09
CA ILE A 108 -0.93 1.41 7.52
C ILE A 108 -1.18 2.46 8.62
N VAL A 109 -1.77 2.06 9.74
CA VAL A 109 -2.26 2.98 10.79
C VAL A 109 -1.23 3.31 11.88
N THR A 110 -0.03 2.71 11.82
CA THR A 110 1.06 3.01 12.76
C THR A 110 1.31 4.53 12.84
N PRO A 111 1.38 5.13 14.05
CA PRO A 111 1.61 4.47 15.35
C PRO A 111 0.34 4.01 16.11
N ALA A 112 -0.86 4.12 15.55
CA ALA A 112 -2.06 3.59 16.19
C ALA A 112 -2.01 2.06 16.29
N ARG A 113 -2.47 1.51 17.42
CA ARG A 113 -2.46 0.07 17.67
C ARG A 113 -3.77 -0.57 17.25
N VAL A 114 -3.68 -1.82 16.78
CA VAL A 114 -4.83 -2.67 16.47
C VAL A 114 -4.93 -3.76 17.53
N MET A 115 -6.05 -3.80 18.27
CA MET A 115 -6.25 -4.77 19.36
C MET A 115 -6.49 -6.17 18.79
N GLY A 116 -7.45 -6.29 17.87
CA GLY A 116 -7.85 -7.57 17.31
C GLY A 116 -8.69 -7.40 16.05
N ALA A 117 -8.84 -8.50 15.33
CA ALA A 117 -9.75 -8.61 14.19
C ALA A 117 -10.70 -9.78 14.46
N ASN A 118 -11.99 -9.57 14.21
CA ASN A 118 -13.00 -10.61 14.24
C ASN A 118 -13.61 -10.70 12.84
N THR A 119 -13.58 -11.88 12.24
CA THR A 119 -14.11 -12.11 10.89
C THR A 119 -15.41 -12.91 10.99
N VAL A 120 -16.48 -12.37 10.42
CA VAL A 120 -17.79 -13.02 10.34
C VAL A 120 -17.97 -13.56 8.93
N TRP A 121 -18.25 -14.85 8.82
CA TRP A 121 -18.63 -15.50 7.57
C TRP A 121 -20.14 -15.43 7.40
N LEU A 122 -20.59 -14.83 6.29
CA LEU A 122 -22.00 -14.67 5.99
C LEU A 122 -22.53 -15.88 5.20
N PRO A 123 -23.85 -16.19 5.28
CA PRO A 123 -24.43 -17.34 4.59
C PRO A 123 -24.34 -17.28 3.06
N ASP A 124 -24.12 -16.10 2.49
CA ASP A 124 -23.89 -15.87 1.07
C ASP A 124 -22.45 -16.19 0.62
N GLY A 125 -21.59 -16.62 1.55
CA GLY A 125 -20.18 -16.94 1.30
C GLY A 125 -19.26 -15.72 1.34
N SER A 126 -19.80 -14.52 1.59
CA SER A 126 -19.00 -13.33 1.83
C SER A 126 -18.47 -13.30 3.27
N TRP A 127 -17.52 -12.42 3.53
CA TRP A 127 -17.00 -12.20 4.87
C TRP A 127 -16.73 -10.74 5.14
N GLU A 128 -17.00 -10.35 6.38
CA GLU A 128 -16.75 -9.01 6.89
C GLU A 128 -15.83 -9.12 8.10
N SER A 129 -14.79 -8.29 8.15
CA SER A 129 -13.88 -8.28 9.30
C SER A 129 -14.04 -6.99 10.11
N THR A 130 -14.48 -7.14 11.35
CA THR A 130 -14.50 -6.04 12.32
C THR A 130 -13.15 -5.95 13.03
N ILE A 131 -12.49 -4.80 12.93
CA ILE A 131 -11.19 -4.55 13.54
C ILE A 131 -11.35 -3.58 14.71
N LYS A 132 -10.89 -4.01 15.88
CA LYS A 132 -11.00 -3.25 17.13
C LYS A 132 -9.73 -2.44 17.38
N MET A 133 -9.90 -1.15 17.67
CA MET A 133 -8.81 -0.23 17.98
C MET A 133 -9.12 0.57 19.27
N PRO A 134 -8.11 0.95 20.06
CA PRO A 134 -8.34 1.77 21.26
C PRO A 134 -8.82 3.18 20.88
N LYS A 135 -9.84 3.72 21.57
CA LYS A 135 -10.29 5.12 21.38
C LYS A 135 -9.17 6.15 21.55
N SER A 136 -8.22 5.86 22.44
CA SER A 136 -7.04 6.72 22.67
C SER A 136 -6.10 6.82 21.48
N ASP A 137 -6.13 5.86 20.56
CA ASP A 137 -5.26 5.81 19.39
C ASP A 137 -5.91 6.42 18.13
N VAL A 138 -7.21 6.77 18.17
CA VAL A 138 -7.90 7.50 17.08
C VAL A 138 -7.12 8.75 16.66
N ARG A 139 -6.69 9.54 17.64
CA ARG A 139 -5.95 10.80 17.41
C ARG A 139 -4.53 10.57 16.88
N LYS A 140 -4.01 9.35 16.97
CA LYS A 140 -2.65 8.99 16.51
C LYS A 140 -2.66 8.42 15.11
N MET A 141 -3.83 8.11 14.55
CA MET A 141 -3.92 7.55 13.20
C MET A 141 -3.43 8.57 12.18
N PRO A 142 -2.58 8.16 11.22
CA PRO A 142 -2.08 9.06 10.19
C PRO A 142 -3.11 9.32 9.08
N ILE A 143 -4.17 8.52 9.02
CA ILE A 143 -5.31 8.64 8.12
C ILE A 143 -6.61 8.43 8.89
N ASP A 144 -7.72 8.95 8.38
CA ASP A 144 -9.02 8.70 8.98
C ASP A 144 -9.43 7.22 8.82
N PRO A 145 -10.36 6.71 9.67
CA PRO A 145 -10.73 5.30 9.68
C PRO A 145 -11.31 4.83 8.34
N ARG A 146 -12.13 5.67 7.68
CA ARG A 146 -12.75 5.30 6.40
C ARG A 146 -11.71 5.15 5.29
N SER A 147 -10.72 6.05 5.25
CA SER A 147 -9.59 5.93 4.32
C SER A 147 -8.76 4.67 4.59
N ALA A 148 -8.63 4.25 5.84
CA ALA A 148 -7.94 3.01 6.19
C ALA A 148 -8.71 1.76 5.74
N GLU A 149 -10.03 1.74 5.92
CA GLU A 149 -10.92 0.69 5.42
C GLU A 149 -10.85 0.60 3.89
N GLU A 150 -10.93 1.74 3.21
CA GLU A 150 -10.82 1.84 1.76
C GLU A 150 -9.46 1.34 1.25
N ALA A 151 -8.37 1.68 1.94
CA ALA A 151 -7.04 1.19 1.59
C ALA A 151 -6.97 -0.34 1.62
N ILE A 152 -7.50 -0.98 2.66
CA ILE A 152 -7.54 -2.44 2.76
C ILE A 152 -8.40 -3.01 1.63
N ARG A 153 -9.58 -2.45 1.39
CA ARG A 153 -10.47 -2.87 0.30
C ARG A 153 -9.78 -2.85 -1.07
N ILE A 154 -9.03 -1.80 -1.38
CA ILE A 154 -8.30 -1.71 -2.65
C ILE A 154 -7.09 -2.67 -2.69
N LEU A 155 -6.39 -2.84 -1.56
CA LEU A 155 -5.18 -3.68 -1.50
C LEU A 155 -5.49 -5.17 -1.54
N THR A 156 -6.52 -5.63 -0.83
CA THR A 156 -6.83 -7.06 -0.66
C THR A 156 -8.15 -7.48 -1.31
N GLY A 157 -9.05 -6.55 -1.59
CA GLY A 157 -10.42 -6.84 -2.03
C GLY A 157 -11.40 -7.12 -0.88
N GLU A 158 -10.94 -7.06 0.37
CA GLU A 158 -11.74 -7.45 1.54
C GLU A 158 -12.38 -6.23 2.21
N VAL A 159 -13.62 -6.40 2.69
CA VAL A 159 -14.34 -5.33 3.41
C VAL A 159 -14.08 -5.46 4.90
N ILE A 160 -13.69 -4.33 5.51
CA ILE A 160 -13.40 -4.25 6.93
C ILE A 160 -14.13 -3.08 7.58
N HIS A 161 -14.41 -3.20 8.87
CA HIS A 161 -15.04 -2.17 9.68
C HIS A 161 -14.20 -1.89 10.93
N ILE A 162 -13.74 -0.66 11.10
CA ILE A 162 -12.94 -0.23 12.25
C ILE A 162 -13.88 0.28 13.34
N VAL A 163 -13.80 -0.35 14.51
CA VAL A 163 -14.57 0.01 15.70
C VAL A 163 -13.62 0.44 16.81
N PHE A 164 -13.95 1.55 17.47
CA PHE A 164 -13.16 2.11 18.56
C PHE A 164 -13.75 1.75 19.92
N GLU A 165 -12.95 1.09 20.77
CA GLU A 165 -13.29 0.71 22.15
C GLU A 165 -12.50 1.53 23.18
#